data_AF-A0A2N0L618-F1
#
_entry.id   AF-A0A2N0L618-F1
#
_cell.length_a   1.000
_cell.length_b   1.000
_cell.length_c   1.000
_cell.angle_alpha   90.00
_cell.angle_beta   90.00
_cell.angle_gamma   90.00
#
_symmetry.space_group_name_H-M   'P 1'
#
loop_
_entity.id
_entity.type
_entity.pdbx_description
1 polymer ?
#
loop_
_entity_poly.entity_id
_entity_poly.type
_entity_poly.pdbx_seq_one_letter_code
_entity_poly.pdbx_strand_id
1 'polypeptide(L)'
;MGDSGSLRKASFNSGLLRAAREVAPDGMEISIFDIKDIPFDDGDVEAGGDPVRALALKRAIQNADGLILATPEYNYGTSGDLKNAVDWTSRDRWGGSLR
;
A
#
# COMPACT_ATOMS: atom_id res chain seq x y z
N MET A 1 2.63 -8.95 -1.08
CA MET A 1 2.44 -7.67 -1.79
C MET A 1 3.44 -6.64 -1.28
N GLY A 2 3.99 -5.79 -2.16
CA GLY A 2 4.84 -4.65 -1.82
C GLY A 2 4.19 -3.31 -2.15
N ASP A 3 4.44 -2.30 -1.33
CA ASP A 3 3.94 -0.93 -1.53
C ASP A 3 5.04 0.12 -1.27
N SER A 4 5.10 1.14 -2.13
CA SER A 4 6.08 2.22 -2.05
C SER A 4 5.44 3.52 -1.58
N GLY A 5 5.88 4.01 -0.43
CA GLY A 5 5.52 5.34 0.11
C GLY A 5 6.11 6.53 -0.65
N SER A 6 6.48 6.39 -1.92
CA SER A 6 7.02 7.49 -2.71
C SER A 6 6.51 7.43 -4.14
N LEU A 7 5.75 8.46 -4.53
CA LEU A 7 5.05 8.52 -5.83
C LEU A 7 5.92 8.96 -7.01
N ARG A 8 7.17 9.38 -6.75
CA ARG A 8 8.08 9.87 -7.79
C ARG A 8 8.53 8.72 -8.71
N LYS A 9 8.61 9.00 -10.01
CA LYS A 9 9.00 7.99 -11.03
C LYS A 9 10.33 7.29 -10.71
N ALA A 10 11.33 8.04 -10.24
CA ALA A 10 12.65 7.54 -9.87
C ALA A 10 12.79 7.27 -8.35
N SER A 11 11.78 6.65 -7.73
CA SER A 11 11.82 6.29 -6.31
C SER A 11 12.80 5.15 -6.04
N PHE A 12 13.73 5.38 -5.10
CA PHE A 12 14.62 4.33 -4.58
C PHE A 12 13.84 3.26 -3.83
N ASN A 13 12.76 3.62 -3.14
CA ASN A 13 11.90 2.65 -2.44
C ASN A 13 11.19 1.72 -3.43
N SER A 14 10.70 2.25 -4.55
CA SER A 14 10.16 1.40 -5.62
C SER A 14 11.26 0.57 -6.28
N GLY A 15 12.48 1.09 -6.36
CA GLY A 15 13.67 0.34 -6.78
C GLY A 15 13.98 -0.84 -5.87
N LEU A 16 13.93 -0.63 -4.55
CA LEU A 16 14.14 -1.67 -3.55
C LEU A 16 13.10 -2.78 -3.65
N LEU A 17 11.82 -2.44 -3.87
CA LEU A 17 10.78 -3.45 -4.07
C LEU A 17 11.00 -4.27 -5.35
N ARG A 18 11.46 -3.63 -6.43
CA ARG A 18 11.82 -4.34 -7.67
C ARG A 18 13.00 -5.29 -7.44
N ALA A 19 14.03 -4.83 -6.74
CA ALA A 19 15.17 -5.67 -6.38
C ALA A 19 14.77 -6.84 -5.47
N ALA A 20 13.90 -6.60 -4.48
CA ALA A 20 13.37 -7.64 -3.60
C ALA A 20 12.62 -8.72 -4.40
N ARG A 21 11.83 -8.31 -5.40
CA ARG A 21 11.16 -9.24 -6.32
C ARG A 21 12.15 -10.05 -7.17
N GLU A 22 13.26 -9.45 -7.61
CA GLU A 22 14.29 -10.14 -8.40
C GLU A 22 15.04 -11.21 -7.61
N VAL A 23 15.18 -11.05 -6.30
CA VAL A 23 15.87 -11.99 -5.40
C VAL A 23 14.92 -12.86 -4.58
N ALA A 24 13.62 -12.84 -4.89
CA ALA A 24 12.63 -13.64 -4.18
C ALA A 24 12.92 -15.14 -4.38
N PRO A 25 12.85 -15.96 -3.31
CA PRO A 25 13.08 -17.39 -3.42
C PRO A 25 11.99 -18.08 -4.25
N ASP A 26 12.27 -19.30 -4.71
CA ASP A 26 11.29 -20.12 -5.41
C ASP A 26 10.03 -20.30 -4.56
N GLY A 27 8.87 -20.12 -5.18
CA GLY A 27 7.56 -20.18 -4.51
C GLY A 27 7.12 -18.88 -3.83
N MET A 28 7.93 -17.81 -3.83
CA MET A 28 7.53 -16.49 -3.33
C MET A 28 7.26 -15.53 -4.50
N GLU A 29 6.03 -15.01 -4.57
CA GLU A 29 5.66 -13.96 -5.53
C GLU A 29 5.52 -12.60 -4.83
N ILE A 30 6.21 -11.59 -5.35
CA ILE A 30 6.09 -10.20 -4.88
C ILE A 30 5.41 -9.36 -5.96
N SER A 31 4.10 -9.17 -5.80
CA SER A 31 3.33 -8.15 -6.54
C SER A 31 3.60 -6.76 -5.94
N ILE A 32 3.76 -5.73 -6.77
CA ILE A 32 3.96 -4.34 -6.31
C ILE A 32 2.71 -3.53 -6.67
N PHE A 33 2.07 -2.94 -5.66
CA PHE A 33 0.92 -2.05 -5.83
C PHE A 33 1.40 -0.59 -5.93
N ASP A 34 0.87 0.17 -6.88
CA ASP A 34 1.07 1.62 -6.95
C ASP A 34 -0.04 2.30 -6.14
N ILE A 35 0.30 3.01 -5.07
CA ILE A 35 -0.66 3.76 -4.24
C ILE A 35 -0.99 5.15 -4.78
N LYS A 36 -0.48 5.52 -5.95
CA LYS A 36 -0.89 6.74 -6.63
C LYS A 36 -2.40 6.77 -6.88
N ASP A 37 -2.96 7.97 -6.81
CA ASP A 37 -4.37 8.30 -7.05
C ASP A 37 -5.35 7.66 -6.05
N ILE A 38 -4.86 7.20 -4.89
CA ILE A 38 -5.74 6.94 -3.73
C ILE A 38 -6.11 8.30 -3.13
N PRO A 39 -7.40 8.66 -3.00
CA PRO A 39 -7.80 9.90 -2.36
C PRO A 39 -7.38 9.91 -0.88
N PHE A 40 -7.31 11.08 -0.26
CA PHE A 40 -7.10 11.13 1.19
C PHE A 40 -8.25 10.45 1.93
N ASP A 41 -7.94 9.74 3.00
CA ASP A 41 -8.91 9.12 3.90
C ASP A 41 -9.88 10.19 4.41
N ASP A 42 -11.16 9.92 4.19
CA ASP A 42 -12.26 10.81 4.55
C ASP A 42 -13.46 9.94 4.96
N GLY A 43 -13.93 10.13 6.20
CA GLY A 43 -15.00 9.32 6.78
C GLY A 43 -16.36 9.51 6.09
N ASP A 44 -16.61 10.69 5.50
CA ASP A 44 -17.84 10.93 4.74
C ASP A 44 -17.80 10.22 3.39
N VAL A 45 -16.62 10.19 2.75
CA VAL A 45 -16.39 9.39 1.54
C VAL A 45 -16.53 7.90 1.87
N GLU A 46 -15.89 7.43 2.93
CA GLU A 46 -15.97 6.03 3.38
C GLU A 46 -17.41 5.60 3.72
N ALA A 47 -18.22 6.50 4.27
CA ALA A 47 -19.63 6.23 4.55
C ALA A 47 -20.44 5.89 3.29
N GLY A 48 -20.08 6.45 2.14
CA GLY A 48 -20.63 6.13 0.82
C GLY A 48 -20.05 4.87 0.19
N GLY A 49 -19.01 4.28 0.78
CA GLY A 49 -18.27 3.13 0.28
C GLY A 49 -16.84 3.47 -0.16
N ASP A 50 -15.99 2.46 -0.22
CA ASP A 50 -14.58 2.65 -0.56
C ASP A 50 -14.39 3.12 -2.02
N PRO A 51 -13.61 4.20 -2.26
CA PRO A 51 -13.20 4.57 -3.60
C PRO A 51 -12.50 3.43 -4.33
N VAL A 52 -12.64 3.35 -5.66
CA VAL A 52 -12.14 2.24 -6.50
C VAL A 52 -10.69 1.89 -6.19
N ARG A 53 -9.82 2.88 -6.02
CA ARG A 53 -8.39 2.68 -5.75
C ARG A 53 -8.12 2.19 -4.33
N ALA A 54 -8.84 2.70 -3.33
CA ALA A 54 -8.75 2.22 -1.95
C ALA A 54 -9.28 0.77 -1.84
N LEU A 55 -10.40 0.45 -2.49
CA LEU A 55 -10.95 -0.91 -2.54
C LEU A 55 -9.99 -1.88 -3.24
N ALA A 56 -9.33 -1.45 -4.32
CA ALA A 56 -8.33 -2.25 -5.01
C ALA A 56 -7.12 -2.56 -4.10
N LEU A 57 -6.66 -1.58 -3.31
CA LEU A 57 -5.59 -1.79 -2.33
C LEU A 57 -6.02 -2.79 -1.25
N LYS A 58 -7.21 -2.62 -0.66
CA LYS A 58 -7.76 -3.56 0.35
C LYS A 58 -7.80 -4.99 -0.19
N ARG A 59 -8.30 -5.18 -1.41
CA ARG A 59 -8.35 -6.51 -2.06
C ARG A 59 -6.96 -7.08 -2.32
N ALA A 60 -6.01 -6.25 -2.74
CA ALA A 60 -4.64 -6.70 -2.99
C ALA A 60 -3.94 -7.15 -1.69
N ILE A 61 -4.21 -6.47 -0.57
CA ILE A 61 -3.72 -6.87 0.76
C ILE A 61 -4.41 -8.16 1.22
N GLN A 62 -5.74 -8.26 1.09
CA GLN A 62 -6.51 -9.45 1.48
C GLN A 62 -6.08 -10.72 0.75
N ASN A 63 -5.65 -10.59 -0.51
CA ASN A 63 -5.19 -11.72 -1.32
C ASN A 63 -3.70 -12.04 -1.14
N ALA A 64 -2.98 -11.31 -0.28
CA ALA A 64 -1.55 -11.50 -0.07
C ALA A 64 -1.28 -12.17 1.28
N ASP A 65 -0.38 -13.14 1.30
CA ASP A 65 0.07 -13.80 2.53
C ASP A 65 1.00 -12.93 3.39
N GLY A 66 1.48 -11.81 2.84
CA GLY A 66 2.39 -10.90 3.52
C GLY A 66 2.56 -9.55 2.83
N LEU A 67 3.05 -8.57 3.60
CA LEU A 67 3.19 -7.18 3.19
C LEU A 67 4.63 -6.68 3.34
N ILE A 68 5.14 -5.99 2.31
CA ILE A 68 6.43 -5.29 2.34
C ILE A 68 6.15 -3.79 2.12
N LEU A 69 6.44 -2.96 3.13
CA LEU A 69 6.27 -1.51 3.05
C LEU A 69 7.63 -0.84 2.87
N ALA A 70 7.84 -0.15 1.75
CA ALA A 70 9.06 0.61 1.47
C ALA A 70 8.76 2.10 1.39
N THR A 71 9.16 2.88 2.39
CA THR A 71 8.85 4.31 2.49
C THR A 71 10.10 5.14 2.75
N PRO A 72 10.22 6.34 2.15
CA PRO A 72 11.22 7.29 2.60
C PRO A 72 10.84 7.83 3.99
N GLU A 73 11.84 8.32 4.71
CA GLU A 73 11.59 9.17 5.86
C GLU A 73 11.41 10.62 5.39
N TYR A 74 10.23 11.19 5.61
CA TYR A 74 9.95 12.60 5.36
C TYR A 74 9.58 13.26 6.69
N ASN A 75 10.30 14.33 7.06
CA ASN A 75 10.04 15.11 8.27
C ASN A 75 9.98 14.25 9.55
N TYR A 76 10.94 13.33 9.73
CA TYR A 76 11.00 12.40 10.87
C TYR A 76 9.82 11.43 10.99
N GLY A 77 9.15 11.14 9.87
CA GLY A 77 8.02 10.21 9.81
C GLY A 77 7.93 9.46 8.49
N THR A 78 6.93 8.58 8.40
CA THR A 78 6.58 7.93 7.13
C THR A 78 5.99 8.95 6.16
N SER A 79 6.07 8.66 4.86
CA SER A 79 5.38 9.46 3.85
C SER A 79 3.88 9.56 4.12
N GLY A 80 3.30 10.74 3.91
CA GLY A 80 1.85 10.94 3.99
C GLY A 80 1.07 10.00 3.06
N ASP A 81 1.60 9.70 1.87
CA ASP A 81 0.98 8.76 0.93
C ASP A 81 0.85 7.34 1.52
N LEU A 82 1.93 6.80 2.11
CA LEU A 82 1.87 5.51 2.79
C LEU A 82 0.92 5.55 3.99
N LYS A 83 0.99 6.61 4.80
CA LYS A 83 0.10 6.73 5.97
C LYS A 83 -1.37 6.73 5.54
N ASN A 84 -1.68 7.44 4.46
CA ASN A 84 -3.01 7.46 3.87
C ASN A 84 -3.47 6.08 3.38
N ALA A 85 -2.58 5.34 2.70
CA ALA A 85 -2.86 3.96 2.29
C ALA A 85 -3.12 3.03 3.49
N VAL A 86 -2.36 3.19 4.58
CA VAL A 86 -2.58 2.48 5.85
C VAL A 86 -3.92 2.89 6.48
N ASP A 87 -4.27 4.16 6.46
CA ASP A 87 -5.53 4.64 7.05
C ASP A 87 -6.74 4.01 6.36
N TRP A 88 -6.78 4.06 5.03
CA TRP A 88 -7.81 3.37 4.25
C TRP A 88 -7.91 1.87 4.58
N THR A 89 -6.78 1.18 4.78
CA THR A 89 -6.74 -0.29 4.94
C THR A 89 -6.82 -0.75 6.39
N SER A 90 -6.67 0.17 7.36
CA SER A 90 -6.77 -0.12 8.79
C SER A 90 -8.21 -0.42 9.22
N ARG A 91 -9.19 0.18 8.52
CA ARG A 91 -10.60 0.11 8.85
C ARG A 91 -11.28 -1.00 8.08
N ASP A 92 -11.85 -1.93 8.83
CA ASP A 92 -12.65 -3.02 8.29
C ASP A 92 -14.13 -2.79 8.54
N ARG A 93 -14.91 -2.79 7.46
CA ARG A 93 -16.34 -3.10 7.55
C ARG A 93 -16.64 -4.56 7.14
N TRP A 94 -15.66 -5.31 6.61
CA TRP A 94 -15.92 -6.59 5.92
C TRP A 94 -14.91 -7.75 6.11
N GLY A 95 -13.84 -7.60 6.90
CA GLY A 95 -13.00 -8.73 7.37
C GLY A 95 -11.59 -8.88 6.77
N GLY A 96 -10.93 -7.82 6.26
CA GLY A 96 -9.48 -7.80 6.00
C GLY A 96 -8.71 -6.56 6.47
N SER A 97 -8.86 -6.17 7.72
CA SER A 97 -8.02 -5.18 8.41
C SER A 97 -6.60 -5.70 8.59
N LEU A 98 -5.62 -4.79 8.67
CA LEU A 98 -4.23 -5.02 9.04
C LEU A 98 -4.04 -5.54 10.48
N ARG A 99 -4.85 -6.52 10.93
CA ARG A 99 -4.73 -7.21 12.22
C ARG A 99 -4.03 -8.55 12.07
#